data_AF-A0A498SBW2-F1
#
_entry.id   AF-A0A498SBW2-F1
#
_cell.length_a   1.000
_cell.length_b   1.000
_cell.length_c   1.000
_cell.angle_alpha   90.00
_cell.angle_beta   90.00
_cell.angle_gamma   90.00
#
_symmetry.space_group_name_H-M   'P 1'
#
loop_
_entity.id
_entity.type
_entity.pdbx_description
1 polymer ?
#
loop_
_entity_poly.entity_id
_entity_poly.type
_entity_poly.pdbx_seq_one_letter_code
_entity_poly.pdbx_strand_id
1 'polypeptide(L)'
;MIWRDDGDIPASRSRCEPIEIPLCKDIPYKYTYFPNSLLQPDQQSLQTQTEHFKPLIKTNCNPHIKFFICSVFAPMCPEHMPQAVTSCRSVCEEVKRDCISILLEFGIDWPEPLNCSRFPEAPNLCMKPTNDQNSYLGPEQFDTEHRDPVASLEERIFTKTMTSCPHDLVNLDPTDRHGFCVFQCNREGMFDVSKKEFARFWMLLWASINLGVTAFTVLTFIIDRQRFRFPERMVEVLDELLYKVCLINDYVKRSELNRSGHDQVTMV
;
A
#
# COMPACT_ATOMS: atom_id res chain seq x y z
N MET A 1 60.64 -17.04 16.66
CA MET A 1 59.50 -16.11 16.68
C MET A 1 59.47 -15.41 15.34
N ILE A 2 58.51 -15.77 14.48
CA ILE A 2 58.21 -15.02 13.26
C ILE A 2 56.70 -14.83 13.31
N TRP A 3 56.26 -13.62 13.63
CA TRP A 3 54.92 -13.17 13.28
C TRP A 3 55.10 -12.10 12.21
N ARG A 4 54.45 -12.35 11.08
CA ARG A 4 54.41 -11.55 9.87
C ARG A 4 53.49 -10.36 10.14
N ASP A 5 53.99 -9.15 9.88
CA ASP A 5 53.21 -7.91 9.93
C ASP A 5 52.13 -7.94 8.85
N ASP A 6 50.88 -8.12 9.26
CA ASP A 6 49.68 -7.80 8.48
C ASP A 6 48.86 -6.80 9.29
N GLY A 7 48.57 -5.64 8.69
CA GLY A 7 47.41 -4.85 9.10
C GLY A 7 47.68 -3.44 9.63
N ASP A 8 48.30 -2.58 8.84
CA ASP A 8 47.96 -1.14 8.89
C ASP A 8 46.72 -0.91 8.01
N ILE A 9 45.54 -1.25 8.55
CA ILE A 9 44.27 -0.67 8.06
C ILE A 9 44.11 0.64 8.83
N PRO A 10 44.25 1.81 8.18
CA PRO A 10 44.10 3.08 8.88
C PRO A 10 42.68 3.16 9.43
N ALA A 11 42.57 3.42 10.73
CA ALA A 11 41.33 3.72 11.42
C ALA A 11 40.68 4.97 10.76
N SER A 12 39.85 4.75 9.75
CA SER A 12 39.17 5.82 9.03
C SER A 12 38.07 6.39 9.92
N ARG A 13 38.26 7.67 10.27
CA ARG A 13 37.31 8.57 10.94
C ARG A 13 35.86 8.31 10.50
N SER A 14 34.95 8.30 11.47
CA SER A 14 33.48 8.27 11.39
C SER A 14 32.89 8.43 9.98
N ARG A 15 32.25 7.38 9.45
CA ARG A 15 31.68 7.33 8.10
C ARG A 15 30.19 7.70 8.03
N CYS A 16 29.76 8.62 8.89
CA CYS A 16 28.45 9.23 8.78
C CYS A 16 28.53 10.39 7.80
N GLU A 17 27.73 10.35 6.73
CA GLU A 17 27.64 11.41 5.74
C GLU A 17 26.18 11.84 5.56
N PRO A 18 25.93 13.10 5.12
CA PRO A 18 24.58 13.56 4.86
C PRO A 18 23.92 12.73 3.75
N ILE A 19 22.60 12.58 3.81
CA ILE A 19 21.84 11.86 2.77
C ILE A 19 21.73 12.74 1.52
N GLU A 20 22.36 12.28 0.44
CA GLU A 20 22.31 12.92 -0.87
C GLU A 20 21.26 12.29 -1.80
N ILE A 21 20.79 11.07 -1.50
CA ILE A 21 19.79 10.34 -2.28
C ILE A 21 18.47 11.14 -2.33
N PRO A 22 18.04 11.64 -3.51
CA PRO A 22 16.88 12.54 -3.61
C PRO A 22 15.57 11.96 -3.04
N LEU A 23 15.37 10.64 -3.18
CA LEU A 23 14.16 9.97 -2.68
C LEU A 23 14.08 9.92 -1.14
N CYS A 24 15.23 10.02 -0.47
CA CYS A 24 15.40 9.81 0.97
C CYS A 24 15.74 11.09 1.75
N LYS A 25 15.64 12.27 1.13
CA LYS A 25 15.93 13.55 1.81
C LYS A 25 14.90 13.92 2.88
N ASP A 26 13.64 13.53 2.71
CA ASP A 26 12.55 13.83 3.66
C ASP A 26 12.16 12.57 4.45
N ILE A 27 13.09 12.06 5.23
CA ILE A 27 12.86 10.99 6.21
C ILE A 27 13.27 11.49 7.62
N PRO A 28 12.92 10.79 8.71
CA PRO A 28 13.10 11.28 10.08
C PRO A 28 14.56 11.53 10.53
N TYR A 29 15.55 11.09 9.76
CA TYR A 29 16.98 11.27 10.04
C TYR A 29 17.71 11.86 8.83
N LYS A 30 18.86 12.51 9.10
CA LYS A 30 19.60 13.31 8.10
C LYS A 30 20.94 12.71 7.66
N TYR A 31 21.47 11.75 8.42
CA TYR A 31 22.80 11.18 8.23
C TYR A 31 22.72 9.68 8.01
N THR A 32 23.51 9.18 7.06
CA THR A 32 23.62 7.77 6.70
C THR A 32 25.04 7.26 6.89
N TYR A 33 25.16 5.97 7.20
CA TYR A 33 26.47 5.31 7.24
C TYR A 33 26.87 4.86 5.83
N PHE A 34 28.10 5.15 5.40
CA PHE A 34 28.59 4.78 4.08
C PHE A 34 30.01 4.17 4.11
N PRO A 35 30.38 3.18 3.28
CA PRO A 35 29.53 2.45 2.34
C PRO A 35 28.43 1.68 3.06
N ASN A 36 27.24 1.63 2.46
CA ASN A 36 26.12 0.87 3.00
C ASN A 36 26.34 -0.65 2.82
N SER A 37 25.44 -1.48 3.37
CA SER A 37 25.50 -2.94 3.28
C SER A 37 25.33 -3.49 1.85
N LEU A 38 24.97 -2.64 0.88
CA LEU A 38 24.89 -2.99 -0.55
C LEU A 38 26.23 -2.77 -1.28
N LEU A 39 27.29 -2.36 -0.56
CA LEU A 39 28.67 -2.23 -1.04
C LEU A 39 28.81 -1.37 -2.31
N GLN A 40 27.98 -0.34 -2.44
CA GLN A 40 28.09 0.61 -3.54
C GLN A 40 29.26 1.59 -3.29
N PRO A 41 29.91 2.08 -4.37
CA PRO A 41 31.11 2.92 -4.27
C PRO A 41 30.82 4.34 -3.75
N ASP A 42 29.63 4.87 -4.02
CA ASP A 42 29.19 6.23 -3.65
C ASP A 42 27.65 6.32 -3.57
N GLN A 43 27.13 7.37 -2.93
CA GLN A 43 25.68 7.59 -2.87
C GLN A 43 25.02 7.91 -4.22
N GLN A 44 25.76 8.36 -5.23
CA GLN A 44 25.20 8.69 -6.56
C GLN A 44 24.79 7.43 -7.31
N SER A 45 25.58 6.36 -7.21
CA SER A 45 25.24 5.04 -7.76
C SER A 45 23.94 4.46 -7.14
N LEU A 46 23.66 4.77 -5.87
CA LEU A 46 22.41 4.39 -5.20
C LEU A 46 21.21 5.20 -5.68
N GLN A 47 21.39 6.37 -6.29
CA GLN A 47 20.28 7.17 -6.81
C GLN A 47 19.52 6.40 -7.89
N THR A 48 20.24 5.84 -8.86
CA THR A 48 19.65 5.05 -9.95
C THR A 48 18.96 3.79 -9.43
N GLN A 49 19.55 3.09 -8.45
CA GLN A 49 18.89 1.91 -7.84
C GLN A 49 17.62 2.27 -7.08
N THR A 50 17.66 3.36 -6.32
CA THR A 50 16.52 3.82 -5.51
C THR A 50 15.37 4.33 -6.38
N GLU A 51 15.67 4.84 -7.59
CA GLU A 51 14.65 5.26 -8.57
C GLU A 51 13.72 4.12 -9.01
N HIS A 52 14.20 2.88 -9.09
CA HIS A 52 13.35 1.73 -9.42
C HIS A 52 12.24 1.49 -8.40
N PHE A 53 12.44 1.93 -7.15
CA PHE A 53 11.46 1.82 -6.08
C PHE A 53 10.52 3.03 -5.97
N LYS A 54 10.77 4.09 -6.74
CA LYS A 54 9.93 5.30 -6.78
C LYS A 54 8.47 5.01 -7.14
N PRO A 55 8.13 4.14 -8.11
CA PRO A 55 6.73 3.79 -8.38
C PRO A 55 6.05 3.13 -7.17
N LEU A 56 6.73 2.20 -6.49
CA LEU A 56 6.21 1.53 -5.31
C LEU A 56 6.01 2.49 -4.13
N ILE A 57 6.93 3.43 -3.92
CA ILE A 57 6.75 4.46 -2.88
C ILE A 57 5.56 5.37 -3.20
N LYS A 58 5.33 5.69 -4.48
CA LYS A 58 4.21 6.52 -4.90
C LYS A 58 2.84 5.87 -4.72
N THR A 59 2.74 4.54 -4.67
CA THR A 59 1.47 3.88 -4.39
C THR A 59 1.04 4.08 -2.94
N ASN A 60 1.98 4.39 -2.04
CA ASN A 60 1.74 4.62 -0.62
C ASN A 60 0.92 3.50 0.05
N CYS A 61 1.20 2.24 -0.32
CA CYS A 61 0.54 1.05 0.19
C CYS A 61 0.64 0.87 1.71
N ASN A 62 1.72 1.34 2.33
CA ASN A 62 1.91 1.37 3.77
C ASN A 62 2.55 2.72 4.16
N PRO A 63 2.15 3.37 5.28
CA PRO A 63 2.70 4.67 5.71
C PRO A 63 4.22 4.67 5.90
N HIS A 64 4.82 3.51 6.13
CA HIS A 64 6.24 3.33 6.41
C HIS A 64 7.04 2.85 5.18
N ILE A 65 6.44 2.72 3.99
CA ILE A 65 7.13 2.24 2.77
C ILE A 65 8.37 3.07 2.42
N LYS A 66 8.25 4.41 2.43
CA LYS A 66 9.37 5.33 2.15
C LYS A 66 10.47 5.17 3.19
N PHE A 67 10.10 5.15 4.47
CA PHE A 67 11.03 4.96 5.58
C PHE A 67 11.78 3.62 5.46
N PHE A 68 11.05 2.54 5.21
CA PHE A 68 11.61 1.20 5.09
C PHE A 68 12.60 1.10 3.93
N ILE A 69 12.22 1.55 2.73
CA ILE A 69 13.12 1.54 1.56
C ILE A 69 14.37 2.37 1.84
N CYS A 70 14.21 3.58 2.39
CA CYS A 70 15.35 4.42 2.73
C CYS A 70 16.24 3.82 3.84
N SER A 71 15.70 3.02 4.76
CA SER A 71 16.49 2.31 5.78
C SER A 71 17.44 1.24 5.21
N VAL A 72 17.20 0.80 3.97
CA VAL A 72 18.05 -0.17 3.25
C VAL A 72 19.14 0.55 2.48
N PHE A 73 18.77 1.57 1.70
CA PHE A 73 19.70 2.28 0.82
C PHE A 73 20.52 3.34 1.56
N ALA A 74 19.94 4.00 2.56
CA ALA A 74 20.56 5.02 3.39
C ALA A 74 20.30 4.73 4.88
N PRO A 75 20.90 3.67 5.46
CA PRO A 75 20.67 3.30 6.85
C PRO A 75 21.15 4.40 7.80
N MET A 76 20.42 4.58 8.91
CA MET A 76 20.66 5.65 9.87
C MET A 76 22.05 5.56 10.50
N CYS A 77 22.69 6.71 10.69
CA CYS A 77 23.95 6.85 11.41
C CYS A 77 23.73 7.61 12.73
N PRO A 78 23.54 6.92 13.86
CA PRO A 78 23.44 7.58 15.17
C PRO A 78 24.76 8.23 15.54
N GLU A 79 24.69 9.40 16.16
CA GLU A 79 25.86 10.06 16.72
C GLU A 79 26.52 9.15 17.76
N HIS A 80 27.86 9.05 17.72
CA HIS A 80 28.66 8.20 18.62
C HIS A 80 28.48 6.68 18.51
N MET A 81 27.83 6.18 17.44
CA MET A 81 27.71 4.74 17.20
C MET A 81 28.57 4.29 16.00
N PRO A 82 29.38 3.21 16.13
CA PRO A 82 30.26 2.77 15.05
C PRO A 82 29.54 1.97 13.94
N GLN A 83 28.24 1.68 14.13
CA GLN A 83 27.44 0.82 13.25
C GLN A 83 26.22 1.55 12.69
N ALA A 84 25.85 1.19 11.46
CA ALA A 84 24.62 1.63 10.83
C ALA A 84 23.39 0.97 11.48
N VAL A 85 22.29 1.70 11.59
CA VAL A 85 21.02 1.19 12.11
C VAL A 85 20.01 1.10 10.96
N THR A 86 19.51 -0.10 10.71
CA THR A 86 18.45 -0.35 9.71
C THR A 86 17.10 -0.62 10.39
N SER A 87 16.04 -0.73 9.61
CA SER A 87 14.70 -1.02 10.13
C SER A 87 14.62 -2.40 10.80
N CYS A 88 13.70 -2.53 11.76
CA CYS A 88 13.42 -3.82 12.37
C CYS A 88 12.70 -4.76 11.39
N ARG A 89 12.92 -6.07 11.54
CA ARG A 89 12.22 -7.13 10.79
C ARG A 89 10.70 -6.95 10.81
N SER A 90 10.13 -6.59 11.96
CA SER A 90 8.69 -6.34 12.10
C SER A 90 8.15 -5.27 11.14
N VAL A 91 8.94 -4.21 10.88
CA VAL A 91 8.57 -3.13 9.95
C VAL A 91 8.63 -3.64 8.51
N CYS A 92 9.63 -4.45 8.17
CA CYS A 92 9.71 -5.09 6.86
C CYS A 92 8.49 -5.97 6.59
N GLU A 93 8.13 -6.84 7.56
CA GLU A 93 7.03 -7.78 7.41
C GLU A 93 5.69 -7.07 7.27
N GLU A 94 5.48 -5.98 8.01
CA GLU A 94 4.31 -5.12 7.90
C GLU A 94 4.22 -4.49 6.51
N VAL A 95 5.28 -3.82 6.05
CA VAL A 95 5.34 -3.19 4.74
C VAL A 95 5.16 -4.21 3.61
N LYS A 96 5.79 -5.39 3.74
CA LYS A 96 5.64 -6.48 2.78
C LYS A 96 4.20 -6.94 2.70
N ARG A 97 3.52 -7.14 3.83
CA ARG A 97 2.12 -7.60 3.88
C ARG A 97 1.20 -6.68 3.09
N ASP A 98 1.38 -5.37 3.20
CA ASP A 98 0.49 -4.38 2.58
C ASP A 98 0.86 -4.09 1.12
N CYS A 99 2.15 -4.15 0.77
CA CYS A 99 2.65 -3.73 -0.53
C CYS A 99 2.86 -4.87 -1.53
N ILE A 100 2.93 -6.13 -1.08
CA ILE A 100 3.28 -7.26 -1.96
C ILE A 100 2.25 -7.49 -3.07
N SER A 101 0.97 -7.28 -2.81
CA SER A 101 -0.10 -7.47 -3.81
C SER A 101 0.11 -6.60 -5.06
N ILE A 102 0.62 -5.37 -4.88
CA ILE A 102 0.92 -4.46 -5.99
C ILE A 102 2.05 -5.01 -6.85
N LEU A 103 3.11 -5.56 -6.24
CA LEU A 103 4.23 -6.12 -6.98
C LEU A 103 3.81 -7.36 -7.78
N LEU A 104 2.98 -8.22 -7.17
CA LEU A 104 2.46 -9.43 -7.82
C LEU A 104 1.57 -9.11 -9.02
N GLU A 105 0.82 -8.00 -9.01
CA GLU A 105 0.02 -7.55 -10.15
C GLU A 105 0.90 -7.25 -11.39
N PHE A 106 2.13 -6.81 -11.18
CA PHE A 106 3.13 -6.59 -12.23
C PHE A 106 4.03 -7.82 -12.49
N GLY A 107 3.77 -8.96 -11.84
CA GLY A 107 4.58 -10.17 -11.95
C GLY A 107 5.97 -10.03 -11.33
N ILE A 108 6.13 -9.17 -10.33
CA ILE A 108 7.38 -8.90 -9.63
C ILE A 108 7.32 -9.53 -8.24
N ASP A 109 8.27 -10.41 -7.94
CA ASP A 109 8.43 -10.96 -6.60
C ASP A 109 9.02 -9.94 -5.61
N TRP A 110 8.91 -10.21 -4.31
CA TRP A 110 9.51 -9.36 -3.29
C TRP A 110 11.04 -9.27 -3.44
N PRO A 111 11.60 -8.06 -3.68
CA PRO A 111 13.02 -7.92 -4.07
C PRO A 111 14.01 -8.38 -3.00
N GLU A 112 15.16 -8.89 -3.44
CA GLU A 112 16.23 -9.40 -2.58
C GLU A 112 16.74 -8.36 -1.55
N PRO A 113 16.97 -7.07 -1.91
CA PRO A 113 17.40 -6.06 -0.95
C PRO A 113 16.37 -5.77 0.15
N LEU A 114 15.10 -6.12 -0.08
CA LEU A 114 14.00 -5.92 0.85
C LEU A 114 13.66 -7.20 1.62
N ASN A 115 14.40 -8.30 1.48
CA ASN A 115 14.08 -9.57 2.13
C ASN A 115 14.10 -9.45 3.66
N CYS A 116 12.94 -9.62 4.30
CA CYS A 116 12.76 -9.45 5.75
C CYS A 116 13.66 -10.33 6.63
N SER A 117 14.12 -11.47 6.10
CA SER A 117 15.04 -12.37 6.81
C SER A 117 16.39 -11.70 7.13
N ARG A 118 16.80 -10.71 6.33
CA ARG A 118 18.06 -9.98 6.48
C ARG A 118 18.00 -8.88 7.55
N PHE A 119 16.80 -8.56 8.05
CA PHE A 119 16.63 -7.49 9.03
C PHE A 119 16.73 -8.03 10.45
N PRO A 120 17.35 -7.25 11.36
CA PRO A 120 17.47 -7.61 12.76
C PRO A 120 16.11 -7.59 13.48
N GLU A 121 16.04 -8.40 14.52
CA GLU A 121 14.95 -8.47 15.48
C GLU A 121 15.52 -8.33 16.89
N ALA A 122 14.69 -7.90 17.85
CA ALA A 122 15.12 -7.72 19.24
C ALA A 122 15.76 -9.03 19.75
N PRO A 123 16.92 -8.97 20.43
CA PRO A 123 17.54 -7.80 21.07
C PRO A 123 18.53 -7.01 20.19
N ASN A 124 18.70 -7.35 18.91
CA ASN A 124 19.62 -6.63 18.03
C ASN A 124 19.07 -5.22 17.73
N LEU A 125 19.98 -4.24 17.64
CA LEU A 125 19.61 -2.84 17.42
C LEU A 125 18.97 -2.63 16.05
N CYS A 126 17.79 -2.02 16.04
CA CYS A 126 17.02 -1.72 14.84
C CYS A 126 16.08 -0.54 15.07
N MET A 127 15.67 0.16 14.01
CA MET A 127 14.75 1.30 14.09
C MET A 127 13.33 0.94 13.68
N LYS A 128 12.36 1.53 14.38
CA LYS A 128 10.94 1.53 14.00
C LYS A 128 10.52 2.98 13.73
N PRO A 129 9.59 3.20 12.78
CA PRO A 129 9.02 4.52 12.57
C PRO A 129 8.19 4.90 13.80
N THR A 130 8.51 6.02 14.43
CA THR A 130 7.75 6.57 15.56
C THR A 130 6.52 7.30 15.01
N ASN A 131 5.32 7.01 15.54
CA ASN A 131 4.09 7.69 15.11
C ASN A 131 4.02 9.17 15.55
N ASP A 132 4.92 9.62 16.43
CA ASP A 132 5.03 11.02 16.82
C ASP A 132 6.48 11.38 17.16
N GLN A 133 6.82 12.65 16.97
CA GLN A 133 8.17 13.21 17.10
C GLN A 133 8.84 12.86 18.45
N ASN A 134 10.10 12.44 18.38
CA ASN A 134 11.06 12.19 19.47
C ASN A 134 10.97 10.82 20.18
N SER A 135 11.78 9.86 19.72
CA SER A 135 12.55 8.99 20.62
C SER A 135 13.63 8.23 19.83
N TYR A 136 14.86 8.75 19.87
CA TYR A 136 16.05 7.95 19.65
C TYR A 136 16.17 7.03 20.87
N LEU A 137 15.93 5.72 20.71
CA LEU A 137 16.27 4.76 21.76
C LEU A 137 17.79 4.54 21.73
N GLY A 138 18.51 5.42 22.42
CA GLY A 138 19.84 5.15 22.95
C GLY A 138 19.74 4.37 24.27
N PRO A 139 20.82 3.69 24.70
CA PRO A 139 20.77 2.72 25.77
C PRO A 139 20.95 3.41 27.13
N GLU A 140 19.89 3.53 27.93
CA GLU A 140 19.96 3.59 29.40
C GLU A 140 18.54 3.45 29.97
N GLN A 141 18.21 2.25 30.43
CA GLN A 141 17.76 2.03 31.81
C GLN A 141 17.71 0.52 32.05
N PHE A 142 18.78 0.02 32.66
CA PHE A 142 18.77 -1.24 33.37
C PHE A 142 17.93 -1.01 34.62
N ASP A 143 16.69 -1.52 34.63
CA ASP A 143 15.99 -1.75 35.89
C ASP A 143 15.70 -3.24 36.03
N THR A 144 16.32 -3.76 37.07
CA THR A 144 16.36 -5.13 37.53
C THR A 144 14.98 -5.60 37.99
N GLU A 145 14.68 -6.85 37.64
CA GLU A 145 14.04 -7.84 38.52
C GLU A 145 12.53 -7.73 38.82
N HIS A 146 11.73 -8.50 38.06
CA HIS A 146 10.91 -9.51 38.71
C HIS A 146 10.79 -10.77 37.86
N ARG A 147 11.20 -11.89 38.46
CA ARG A 147 11.23 -13.22 37.89
C ARG A 147 9.93 -13.91 38.31
N ASP A 148 9.00 -14.07 37.38
CA ASP A 148 7.84 -14.95 37.53
C ASP A 148 7.79 -16.00 36.41
N PRO A 149 7.17 -17.17 36.66
CA PRO A 149 7.54 -18.42 36.02
C PRO A 149 7.07 -18.56 34.57
N VAL A 150 7.83 -19.37 33.84
CA VAL A 150 7.57 -19.89 32.50
C VAL A 150 6.24 -20.66 32.48
N ALA A 151 5.15 -19.98 32.15
CA ALA A 151 3.94 -20.53 31.54
C ALA A 151 3.06 -19.38 31.04
N SER A 152 2.47 -19.54 29.84
CA SER A 152 1.40 -18.70 29.25
C SER A 152 1.76 -17.40 28.46
N LEU A 153 2.85 -17.37 27.69
CA LEU A 153 3.02 -16.33 26.63
C LEU A 153 2.16 -16.61 25.37
N GLU A 154 1.52 -17.78 25.28
CA GLU A 154 0.63 -18.14 24.18
C GLU A 154 -0.81 -17.59 24.36
N GLU A 155 -1.13 -17.00 25.52
CA GLU A 155 -2.50 -16.60 25.85
C GLU A 155 -2.71 -15.07 25.89
N ARG A 156 -1.65 -14.25 25.78
CA ARG A 156 -1.77 -12.78 25.83
C ARG A 156 -1.67 -12.05 24.49
N ILE A 157 -1.37 -12.74 23.38
CA ILE A 157 -1.42 -12.14 22.04
C ILE A 157 -2.83 -12.24 21.43
N PHE A 158 -3.70 -13.10 21.97
CA PHE A 158 -5.07 -13.30 21.48
C PHE A 158 -6.16 -12.54 22.27
N THR A 159 -5.79 -11.76 23.28
CA THR A 159 -6.74 -10.99 24.11
C THR A 159 -6.43 -9.49 24.10
N LYS A 160 -6.28 -8.93 22.91
CA LYS A 160 -7.04 -7.72 22.61
C LYS A 160 -8.06 -8.11 21.56
N THR A 161 -9.12 -8.78 22.02
CA THR A 161 -10.40 -8.82 21.32
C THR A 161 -10.76 -7.38 21.00
N MET A 162 -10.46 -6.94 19.79
CA MET A 162 -11.09 -5.77 19.21
C MET A 162 -12.50 -6.24 18.88
N THR A 163 -13.39 -6.15 19.87
CA THR A 163 -14.81 -6.56 19.77
C THR A 163 -15.57 -5.71 18.74
N SER A 164 -14.92 -4.76 18.09
CA SER A 164 -15.46 -4.03 16.95
C SER A 164 -14.35 -3.65 15.97
N CYS A 165 -14.64 -3.74 14.68
CA CYS A 165 -13.79 -3.17 13.64
C CYS A 165 -13.54 -1.65 13.89
N PRO A 166 -12.40 -1.09 13.43
CA PRO A 166 -12.17 0.34 13.40
C PRO A 166 -13.32 1.08 12.68
N HIS A 167 -13.52 2.37 13.00
CA HIS A 167 -14.75 3.15 12.75
C HIS A 167 -15.30 3.26 11.31
N ASP A 168 -14.69 2.62 10.30
CA ASP A 168 -15.15 2.63 8.90
C ASP A 168 -15.36 1.23 8.30
N LEU A 169 -15.20 0.18 9.12
CA LEU A 169 -15.36 -1.20 8.68
C LEU A 169 -16.41 -1.93 9.51
N VAL A 170 -17.11 -2.86 8.86
CA VAL A 170 -18.14 -3.72 9.45
C VAL A 170 -17.63 -5.16 9.45
N ASN A 171 -17.90 -5.88 10.52
CA ASN A 171 -17.57 -7.30 10.62
C ASN A 171 -18.67 -8.12 9.92
N LEU A 172 -18.30 -8.93 8.93
CA LEU A 172 -19.24 -9.79 8.18
C LEU A 172 -19.77 -10.97 9.00
N ASP A 173 -19.03 -11.44 10.00
CA ASP A 173 -19.42 -12.58 10.84
C ASP A 173 -18.91 -12.42 12.30
N PRO A 174 -19.79 -12.02 13.24
CA PRO A 174 -19.41 -11.87 14.65
C PRO A 174 -19.08 -13.19 15.36
N THR A 175 -19.25 -14.34 14.70
CA THR A 175 -18.95 -15.68 15.23
C THR A 175 -17.59 -16.24 14.80
N ASP A 176 -16.90 -15.62 13.84
CA ASP A 176 -15.60 -16.08 13.37
C ASP A 176 -14.44 -15.43 14.14
N ARG A 177 -13.52 -16.25 14.65
CA ARG A 177 -12.32 -15.82 15.40
C ARG A 177 -11.31 -15.07 14.52
N HIS A 178 -11.47 -15.10 13.19
CA HIS A 178 -10.64 -14.37 12.22
C HIS A 178 -11.31 -13.14 11.58
N GLY A 179 -12.48 -12.72 12.09
CA GLY A 179 -13.34 -11.63 11.60
C GLY A 179 -12.75 -10.73 10.51
N PHE A 180 -13.20 -10.93 9.26
CA PHE A 180 -12.85 -10.06 8.14
C PHE A 180 -13.64 -8.75 8.22
N CYS A 181 -12.93 -7.64 8.45
CA CYS A 181 -13.52 -6.29 8.41
C CYS A 181 -13.61 -5.80 6.96
N VAL A 182 -14.80 -5.41 6.51
CA VAL A 182 -15.02 -4.86 5.16
C VAL A 182 -15.60 -3.46 5.20
N PHE A 183 -15.41 -2.71 4.12
CA PHE A 183 -16.01 -1.39 3.97
C PHE A 183 -17.53 -1.46 3.94
N GLN A 184 -18.17 -0.56 4.68
CA GLN A 184 -19.62 -0.43 4.64
C GLN A 184 -20.09 0.12 3.29
N CYS A 185 -21.20 -0.39 2.78
CA CYS A 185 -21.83 0.17 1.58
C CYS A 185 -22.19 1.64 1.82
N ASN A 186 -22.01 2.47 0.78
CA ASN A 186 -22.36 3.90 0.76
C ASN A 186 -21.56 4.83 1.72
N ARG A 187 -20.49 4.35 2.37
CA ARG A 187 -19.58 5.15 3.22
C ARG A 187 -18.36 5.69 2.47
N GLU A 188 -17.78 6.77 2.98
CA GLU A 188 -16.54 7.42 2.49
C GLU A 188 -15.30 6.61 2.89
N GLY A 189 -15.06 5.48 2.22
CA GLY A 189 -13.82 4.72 2.39
C GLY A 189 -12.74 5.22 1.42
N MET A 190 -12.65 4.56 0.27
CA MET A 190 -11.65 4.85 -0.77
C MET A 190 -12.02 6.05 -1.66
N PHE A 191 -13.30 6.43 -1.70
CA PHE A 191 -13.82 7.51 -2.55
C PHE A 191 -14.78 8.40 -1.78
N ASP A 192 -14.48 9.70 -1.80
CA ASP A 192 -15.31 10.78 -1.28
C ASP A 192 -16.67 10.87 -2.00
N VAL A 193 -17.71 11.35 -1.32
CA VAL A 193 -19.08 11.49 -1.85
C VAL A 193 -19.07 12.34 -3.12
N SER A 194 -18.27 13.41 -3.13
CA SER A 194 -18.09 14.30 -4.28
C SER A 194 -17.63 13.55 -5.54
N LYS A 195 -16.72 12.58 -5.38
CA LYS A 195 -16.19 11.78 -6.49
C LYS A 195 -17.20 10.75 -6.99
N LYS A 196 -17.97 10.16 -6.08
CA LYS A 196 -19.07 9.23 -6.43
C LYS A 196 -20.17 9.96 -7.19
N GLU A 197 -20.52 11.17 -6.76
CA GLU A 197 -21.53 11.98 -7.42
C GLU A 197 -21.07 12.46 -8.81
N PHE A 198 -19.81 12.88 -8.94
CA PHE A 198 -19.22 13.20 -10.24
C PHE A 198 -19.30 12.00 -11.20
N ALA A 199 -18.90 10.81 -10.76
CA ALA A 199 -18.99 9.59 -11.58
C ALA A 199 -20.43 9.29 -11.99
N ARG A 200 -21.40 9.40 -11.07
CA ARG A 200 -22.83 9.21 -11.35
C ARG A 200 -23.34 10.21 -12.39
N PHE A 201 -22.99 11.48 -12.25
CA PHE A 201 -23.38 12.51 -13.21
C PHE A 201 -22.87 12.19 -14.63
N TRP A 202 -21.59 11.83 -14.75
CA TRP A 202 -21.02 11.47 -16.05
C TRP A 202 -21.64 10.22 -16.65
N MET A 203 -21.91 9.20 -15.84
CA MET A 203 -22.58 7.99 -16.30
C MET A 203 -23.98 8.29 -16.85
N LEU A 204 -24.77 9.14 -16.17
CA LEU A 204 -26.10 9.57 -16.64
C LEU A 204 -26.04 10.41 -17.91
N LEU A 205 -25.05 11.32 -18.01
CA LEU A 205 -24.85 12.15 -19.20
C LEU A 205 -24.61 11.28 -20.44
N TRP A 206 -23.63 10.37 -20.38
CA TRP A 206 -23.30 9.49 -21.51
C TRP A 206 -24.44 8.52 -21.86
N ALA A 207 -25.19 8.05 -20.85
CA ALA A 207 -26.37 7.23 -21.08
C ALA A 207 -27.46 7.98 -21.87
N SER A 208 -27.77 9.22 -21.48
CA SER A 208 -28.77 10.05 -22.16
C SER A 208 -28.40 10.37 -23.61
N ILE A 209 -27.12 10.64 -23.87
CA ILE A 209 -26.62 10.90 -25.22
C ILE A 209 -26.78 9.64 -26.08
N ASN A 210 -26.37 8.47 -25.56
CA ASN A 210 -26.49 7.21 -26.28
C ASN A 210 -27.96 6.86 -26.59
N LEU A 211 -28.87 7.12 -25.64
CA LEU A 211 -30.30 6.96 -25.85
C LEU A 211 -30.82 7.88 -26.97
N GLY A 212 -30.40 9.15 -26.98
CA GLY A 212 -30.77 10.11 -28.02
C GLY A 212 -30.30 9.69 -29.41
N VAL A 213 -29.05 9.23 -29.54
CA VAL A 213 -28.51 8.74 -30.82
C VAL A 213 -29.25 7.48 -31.29
N THR A 214 -29.59 6.58 -30.37
CA THR A 214 -30.35 5.36 -30.67
C THR A 214 -31.77 5.70 -31.13
N ALA A 215 -32.45 6.63 -30.45
CA ALA A 215 -33.79 7.08 -30.85
C ALA A 215 -33.78 7.75 -32.23
N PHE A 216 -32.77 8.58 -32.51
CA PHE A 216 -32.62 9.24 -33.81
C PHE A 216 -32.37 8.24 -34.95
N THR A 217 -31.53 7.23 -34.74
CA THR A 217 -31.24 6.20 -35.75
C THR A 217 -32.47 5.33 -36.03
N VAL A 218 -33.21 4.94 -35.00
CA VAL A 218 -34.49 4.22 -35.13
C VAL A 218 -35.53 5.08 -35.85
N LEU A 219 -35.69 6.34 -35.47
CA LEU A 219 -36.64 7.25 -36.11
C LEU A 219 -36.31 7.45 -37.60
N THR A 220 -35.03 7.62 -37.92
CA THR A 220 -34.55 7.73 -39.30
C THR A 220 -34.89 6.49 -40.11
N PHE A 221 -34.73 5.29 -39.54
CA PHE A 221 -35.12 4.05 -40.19
C PHE A 221 -36.63 3.92 -40.38
N ILE A 222 -37.43 4.37 -39.41
CA ILE A 222 -38.90 4.35 -39.50
C ILE A 222 -39.39 5.27 -40.61
N ILE A 223 -38.77 6.44 -40.77
CA ILE A 223 -39.14 7.41 -41.81
C ILE A 223 -38.77 6.90 -43.21
N ASP A 224 -37.57 6.32 -43.39
CA ASP A 224 -37.10 5.80 -44.68
C ASP A 224 -36.86 4.28 -44.65
N ARG A 225 -37.94 3.52 -44.43
CA ARG A 225 -37.94 2.04 -44.44
C ARG A 225 -37.65 1.45 -45.84
N GLN A 226 -37.86 2.24 -46.89
CA GLN A 226 -37.82 1.80 -48.29
C GLN A 226 -36.41 1.82 -48.89
N ARG A 227 -35.48 2.61 -48.31
CA ARG A 227 -34.11 2.72 -48.82
C ARG A 227 -33.16 1.63 -48.33
N PHE A 228 -33.45 0.97 -47.21
CA PHE A 228 -32.62 -0.11 -46.66
C PHE A 228 -33.24 -1.48 -46.93
N ARG A 229 -32.90 -2.05 -48.09
CA ARG A 229 -33.18 -3.44 -48.43
C ARG A 229 -32.33 -4.32 -47.48
N PHE A 230 -32.99 -5.11 -46.63
CA PHE A 230 -32.52 -6.07 -45.60
C PHE A 230 -32.66 -5.62 -44.12
N PRO A 231 -33.58 -6.25 -43.34
CA PRO A 231 -33.82 -5.93 -41.91
C PRO A 231 -32.88 -6.63 -40.92
N GLU A 232 -32.04 -7.58 -41.34
CA GLU A 232 -31.26 -8.42 -40.41
C GLU A 232 -30.15 -7.65 -39.67
N ARG A 233 -29.45 -6.73 -40.34
CA ARG A 233 -28.36 -5.96 -39.71
C ARG A 233 -28.80 -4.90 -38.70
N MET A 234 -30.04 -4.42 -38.80
CA MET A 234 -30.53 -3.41 -37.86
C MET A 234 -31.05 -4.03 -36.57
N VAL A 235 -31.62 -5.23 -36.64
CA VAL A 235 -32.11 -5.95 -35.44
C VAL A 235 -30.95 -6.39 -34.55
N GLU A 236 -29.83 -6.83 -35.13
CA GLU A 236 -28.62 -7.19 -34.36
C GLU A 236 -28.03 -5.97 -33.61
N VAL A 237 -27.93 -4.82 -34.27
CA VAL A 237 -27.41 -3.58 -33.66
C VAL A 237 -28.38 -3.03 -32.62
N LEU A 238 -29.70 -3.14 -32.87
CA LEU A 238 -30.72 -2.69 -31.93
C LEU A 238 -30.71 -3.54 -30.65
N ASP A 239 -30.57 -4.86 -30.77
CA ASP A 239 -30.51 -5.77 -29.62
C ASP A 239 -29.23 -5.58 -28.80
N GLU A 240 -28.08 -5.42 -29.45
CA GLU A 240 -26.80 -5.16 -28.76
C GLU A 240 -26.81 -3.79 -28.04
N LEU A 241 -27.48 -2.79 -28.62
CA LEU A 241 -27.66 -1.48 -27.98
C LEU A 241 -28.72 -1.51 -26.88
N LEU A 242 -29.83 -2.24 -27.05
CA LEU A 242 -30.85 -2.41 -26.01
C LEU A 242 -30.27 -3.12 -24.79
N TYR A 243 -29.44 -4.14 -25.02
CA TYR A 243 -28.73 -4.87 -23.95
C TYR A 243 -27.79 -3.94 -23.18
N LYS A 244 -27.04 -3.07 -23.87
CA LYS A 244 -26.17 -2.06 -23.24
C LYS A 244 -26.99 -1.03 -22.45
N VAL A 245 -28.12 -0.55 -22.98
CA VAL A 245 -29.04 0.35 -22.27
C VAL A 245 -29.67 -0.33 -21.05
N CYS A 246 -30.01 -1.61 -21.14
CA CYS A 246 -30.58 -2.37 -20.03
C CYS A 246 -29.56 -2.56 -18.90
N LEU A 247 -28.29 -2.86 -19.23
CA LEU A 247 -27.20 -2.92 -18.26
C LEU A 247 -26.96 -1.57 -17.57
N ILE A 248 -26.98 -0.47 -18.32
CA ILE A 248 -26.81 0.87 -17.76
C ILE A 248 -28.01 1.22 -16.86
N ASN A 249 -29.24 0.90 -17.26
CA ASN A 249 -30.42 1.13 -16.45
C ASN A 249 -30.48 0.24 -15.20
N ASP A 250 -30.06 -1.03 -15.27
CA ASP A 250 -29.96 -1.89 -14.08
C ASP A 250 -28.89 -1.38 -13.12
N TYR A 251 -27.76 -0.91 -13.64
CA TYR A 251 -26.70 -0.30 -12.85
C TYR A 251 -27.16 1.01 -12.19
N VAL A 252 -27.82 1.89 -12.94
CA VAL A 252 -28.39 3.16 -12.42
C VAL A 252 -29.47 2.85 -11.38
N LYS A 253 -30.36 1.88 -11.63
CA LYS A 253 -31.40 1.47 -10.69
C LYS A 253 -30.81 0.86 -9.42
N ARG A 254 -29.75 0.07 -9.53
CA ARG A 254 -28.98 -0.48 -8.40
C ARG A 254 -28.24 0.63 -7.63
N SER A 255 -27.80 1.68 -8.33
CA SER A 255 -27.19 2.86 -7.72
C SER A 255 -28.19 3.75 -6.95
N GLU A 256 -29.43 3.85 -7.42
CA GLU A 256 -30.54 4.55 -6.73
C GLU A 256 -31.14 3.72 -5.59
N LEU A 257 -31.20 2.38 -5.72
CA LEU A 257 -31.57 1.48 -4.61
C LEU A 257 -30.59 1.58 -3.43
N ASN A 258 -29.28 1.73 -3.72
CA ASN A 258 -28.26 2.03 -2.71
C ASN A 258 -28.42 3.42 -2.04
N ARG A 259 -29.22 4.32 -2.62
CA ARG A 259 -29.55 5.64 -2.04
C ARG A 259 -30.72 5.57 -1.06
N SER A 260 -31.58 4.55 -1.17
CA SER A 260 -32.87 4.48 -0.46
C SER A 260 -32.84 3.73 0.88
N GLY A 261 -31.68 3.30 1.39
CA GLY A 261 -31.55 2.84 2.78
C GLY A 261 -32.50 1.71 3.18
N HIS A 262 -32.26 0.51 2.66
CA HIS A 262 -32.65 -0.70 3.38
C HIS A 262 -31.41 -1.53 3.66
N ASP A 263 -31.20 -1.78 4.94
CA ASP A 263 -30.15 -2.60 5.52
C ASP A 263 -30.19 -4.02 4.94
N GLN A 264 -29.53 -4.24 3.80
CA GLN A 264 -29.08 -5.58 3.44
C GLN A 264 -27.68 -5.51 2.87
N VAL A 265 -26.77 -6.13 3.63
CA VAL A 265 -25.44 -6.55 3.21
C VAL A 265 -25.58 -7.28 1.88
N THR A 266 -25.33 -6.56 0.78
CA THR A 266 -25.32 -7.15 -0.55
C THR A 266 -23.89 -7.58 -0.80
N MET A 267 -23.61 -8.87 -0.62
CA MET A 267 -22.36 -9.47 -1.08
C MET A 267 -22.34 -9.39 -2.61
N VAL A 268 -21.29 -8.77 -3.15
CA VAL A 268 -20.86 -8.91 -4.55
C VAL A 268 -19.58 -9.72 -4.53
#